data_AF-A0A314KXR9-F1
#
_entry.id   AF-A0A314KXR9-F1
#
_cell.length_a   1.000
_cell.length_b   1.000
_cell.length_c   1.000
_cell.angle_alpha   90.00
_cell.angle_beta   90.00
_cell.angle_gamma   90.00
#
_symmetry.space_group_name_H-M   'P 1'
#
loop_
_entity.id
_entity.type
_entity.pdbx_description
1 polymer ?
#
loop_
_entity_poly.entity_id
_entity_poly.type
_entity_poly.pdbx_seq_one_letter_code
_entity_poly.pdbx_strand_id
1 'polypeptide(L)'
;MHSLIRQSAAHVRANSHFIHISTSKAPSIKETGLYGYHHLKTPKGFQRFVDDAIERSEELVNYIAGMPSSPEIIRAMDEISDTVCSVIDSAELCRHTHPDREFVDEASKAGLRINEFLHYLNTNHSIYKAVIKAETDSSLTHEAQRAARFLRMDLEKGGIHLCPEKLDRANELSIDIIQLCREYNTNIITDPGHVDIFPASKIPKRMHHFVSPIYRNIPGASKESLGSSDNIKEKGFRIATEPSTLQGFLQCLPDAGVRKMAYVQGNSVPHANLEVLDKLIATRHEFAQVRMVDVHDI
;
A
#
# COMPACT_ATOMS: atom_id res chain seq x y z
N MET A 1 48.04 -9.34 -44.21
CA MET A 1 48.52 -8.41 -45.24
C MET A 1 47.33 -8.01 -46.12
N HIS A 2 47.14 -6.69 -46.33
CA HIS A 2 46.34 -5.98 -47.36
C HIS A 2 44.83 -6.35 -47.52
N SER A 3 43.81 -5.54 -47.19
CA SER A 3 43.42 -4.13 -47.42
C SER A 3 42.66 -3.83 -48.74
N LEU A 4 41.60 -2.99 -48.58
CA LEU A 4 40.97 -2.06 -49.55
C LEU A 4 39.92 -2.70 -50.50
N ILE A 5 38.76 -2.10 -50.77
CA ILE A 5 38.56 -0.77 -51.40
C ILE A 5 37.20 -0.11 -51.03
N ARG A 6 37.25 1.22 -50.90
CA ARG A 6 36.16 2.21 -50.83
C ARG A 6 35.47 2.44 -52.19
N GLN A 7 34.19 2.83 -52.18
CA GLN A 7 33.60 3.81 -53.10
C GLN A 7 32.43 4.51 -52.37
N SER A 8 31.92 5.66 -52.78
CA SER A 8 32.47 7.03 -52.85
C SER A 8 31.26 7.95 -52.62
N ALA A 9 31.52 9.17 -52.14
CA ALA A 9 30.53 10.17 -51.74
C ALA A 9 29.72 10.76 -52.90
N ALA A 10 28.48 11.16 -52.62
CA ALA A 10 27.81 12.27 -53.29
C ALA A 10 26.96 13.08 -52.28
N HIS A 11 27.42 14.29 -52.00
CA HIS A 11 26.72 15.36 -51.30
C HIS A 11 25.50 15.83 -52.10
N VAL A 12 24.30 15.92 -51.51
CA VAL A 12 23.31 16.95 -51.88
C VAL A 12 22.45 17.36 -50.67
N ARG A 13 22.65 18.62 -50.27
CA ARG A 13 21.79 19.61 -49.56
C ARG A 13 20.50 19.15 -48.85
N ALA A 14 20.45 19.49 -47.55
CA ALA A 14 19.22 19.65 -46.78
C ALA A 14 18.41 20.85 -47.30
N ASN A 15 17.14 20.63 -47.63
CA ASN A 15 16.15 21.67 -47.84
C ASN A 15 15.18 21.68 -46.65
N SER A 16 15.36 22.66 -45.78
CA SER A 16 14.48 22.93 -44.64
C SER A 16 13.23 23.66 -45.11
N HIS A 17 12.13 22.94 -45.33
CA HIS A 17 10.81 23.55 -45.39
C HIS A 17 10.19 23.49 -44.00
N PHE A 18 10.30 24.60 -43.27
CA PHE A 18 9.57 24.84 -42.03
C PHE A 18 8.08 24.96 -42.34
N ILE A 19 7.30 23.98 -41.91
CA ILE A 19 5.85 24.09 -41.82
C ILE A 19 5.56 25.00 -40.62
N HIS A 20 5.08 26.20 -40.90
CA HIS A 20 4.62 27.15 -39.89
C HIS A 20 3.28 26.63 -39.35
N ILE A 21 3.32 25.86 -38.25
CA ILE A 21 2.12 25.57 -37.46
C ILE A 21 1.81 26.85 -36.69
N SER A 22 0.73 27.53 -37.08
CA SER A 22 0.14 28.61 -36.30
C SER A 22 -0.14 28.10 -34.89
N THR A 23 0.69 28.51 -33.94
CA THR A 23 0.49 28.22 -32.52
C THR A 23 -0.74 29.00 -32.07
N SER A 24 -1.88 28.30 -31.92
CA SER A 24 -2.90 28.79 -31.01
C SER A 24 -2.21 29.01 -29.66
N LYS A 25 -2.42 30.19 -29.08
CA LYS A 25 -1.82 30.59 -27.81
C LYS A 25 -2.23 29.53 -26.78
N ALA A 26 -1.33 28.62 -26.42
CA ALA A 26 -1.56 27.66 -25.35
C ALA A 26 -1.99 28.47 -24.12
N PRO A 27 -3.07 28.10 -23.42
CA PRO A 27 -3.45 28.80 -22.20
C PRO A 27 -2.23 28.82 -21.29
N SER A 28 -1.87 30.00 -20.76
CA SER A 28 -0.72 30.10 -19.86
C SER A 28 -0.97 29.13 -18.73
N ILE A 29 -0.15 28.08 -18.61
CA ILE A 29 -0.21 27.14 -17.50
C ILE A 29 0.03 28.00 -16.27
N LYS A 30 -1.03 28.34 -15.54
CA LYS A 30 -0.91 29.00 -14.26
C LYS A 30 -0.04 28.07 -13.42
N GLU A 31 1.04 28.60 -12.89
CA GLU A 31 1.98 27.84 -12.07
C GLU A 31 1.24 27.35 -10.81
N THR A 32 0.76 26.11 -10.87
CA THR A 32 0.14 25.37 -9.76
C THR A 32 1.21 24.55 -9.06
N GLY A 33 0.99 24.22 -7.79
CA GLY A 33 1.85 23.28 -7.07
C GLY A 33 1.56 21.84 -7.50
N LEU A 34 2.07 20.88 -6.73
CA LEU A 34 1.83 19.45 -6.98
C LEU A 34 0.34 19.17 -7.16
N TYR A 35 0.04 18.31 -8.13
CA TYR A 35 -1.31 17.77 -8.41
C TYR A 35 -2.37 18.84 -8.72
N GLY A 36 -1.94 20.05 -9.11
CA GLY A 36 -2.84 21.15 -9.42
C GLY A 36 -3.20 22.04 -8.23
N TYR A 37 -2.71 21.75 -7.01
CA TYR A 37 -3.02 22.52 -5.81
C TYR A 37 -2.01 23.65 -5.59
N HIS A 38 -2.49 24.87 -5.41
CA HIS A 38 -1.64 26.04 -5.20
C HIS A 38 -0.83 25.99 -3.90
N HIS A 39 -1.37 25.36 -2.84
CA HIS A 39 -0.67 25.16 -1.58
C HIS A 39 0.62 24.35 -1.77
N LEU A 40 0.59 23.33 -2.62
CA LEU A 40 1.65 22.34 -2.77
C LEU A 40 2.79 22.80 -3.70
N LYS A 41 3.09 24.11 -3.70
CA LYS A 41 4.31 24.67 -4.34
C LYS A 41 5.56 24.39 -3.52
N THR A 42 5.40 24.13 -2.21
CA THR A 42 6.48 23.83 -1.27
C THR A 42 6.04 22.68 -0.37
N PRO A 43 6.98 21.93 0.26
CA PRO A 43 6.65 20.86 1.20
C PRO A 43 5.72 21.32 2.33
N LYS A 44 6.06 22.45 2.95
CA LYS A 44 5.27 23.06 4.05
C LYS A 44 3.87 23.51 3.62
N GLY A 45 3.62 23.60 2.31
CA GLY A 45 2.31 23.83 1.74
C GLY A 45 1.25 22.82 2.20
N PHE A 46 1.66 21.58 2.49
CA PHE A 46 0.78 20.56 3.05
C PHE A 46 0.14 20.97 4.39
N GLN A 47 0.84 21.75 5.23
CA GLN A 47 0.31 22.20 6.51
C GLN A 47 -0.91 23.10 6.30
N ARG A 48 -0.76 24.13 5.45
CA ARG A 48 -1.85 25.04 5.12
C ARG A 48 -2.98 24.32 4.37
N PHE A 49 -2.64 23.37 3.50
CA PHE A 49 -3.63 22.60 2.77
C PHE A 49 -4.55 21.80 3.70
N VAL A 50 -3.99 21.22 4.76
CA VAL A 50 -4.76 20.55 5.82
C VAL A 50 -5.55 21.55 6.65
N ASP A 51 -4.96 22.68 7.03
CA ASP A 51 -5.66 23.72 7.82
C ASP A 51 -6.92 24.19 7.09
N ASP A 52 -6.81 24.56 5.82
CA ASP A 52 -7.93 25.03 5.01
C ASP A 52 -9.01 23.95 4.87
N ALA A 53 -8.58 22.68 4.72
CA ALA A 53 -9.50 21.57 4.61
C ALA A 53 -10.31 21.34 5.90
N ILE A 54 -9.65 21.44 7.05
CA ILE A 54 -10.29 21.33 8.37
C ILE A 54 -11.24 22.51 8.58
N GLU A 55 -10.77 23.75 8.39
CA GLU A 55 -11.55 24.97 8.58
C GLU A 55 -12.83 24.93 7.73
N ARG A 56 -12.70 24.61 6.44
CA ARG A 56 -13.86 24.50 5.54
C ARG A 56 -14.83 23.40 5.96
N SER A 57 -14.31 22.25 6.37
CA SER A 57 -15.15 21.14 6.80
C SER A 57 -15.89 21.47 8.10
N GLU A 58 -15.27 22.16 9.04
CA GLU A 58 -15.91 22.59 10.29
C GLU A 58 -17.03 23.61 10.05
N GLU A 59 -16.84 24.56 9.12
CA GLU A 59 -17.91 25.46 8.67
C GLU A 59 -19.12 24.68 8.14
N LEU A 60 -18.88 23.68 7.30
CA LEU A 60 -19.93 22.84 6.71
C LEU A 60 -20.61 21.96 7.76
N VAL A 61 -19.86 21.41 8.73
CA VAL A 61 -20.43 20.67 9.86
C VAL A 61 -21.35 21.57 10.71
N ASN A 62 -20.92 22.80 11.00
CA ASN A 62 -21.75 23.77 11.70
C ASN A 62 -23.01 24.14 10.92
N TYR A 63 -22.90 24.29 9.60
CA TYR A 63 -24.04 24.52 8.72
C TYR A 63 -25.02 23.34 8.75
N ILE A 64 -24.52 22.11 8.61
CA ILE A 64 -25.32 20.88 8.67
C ILE A 64 -26.01 20.72 10.02
N ALA A 65 -25.36 21.11 11.13
CA ALA A 65 -25.95 21.07 12.47
C ALA A 65 -27.20 21.96 12.60
N GLY A 66 -27.33 23.00 11.77
CA GLY A 66 -28.56 23.80 11.63
C GLY A 66 -29.71 23.09 10.93
N MET A 67 -29.51 21.85 10.45
CA MET A 67 -30.48 21.01 9.75
C MET A 67 -31.12 21.69 8.52
N PRO A 68 -30.32 22.13 7.52
CA PRO A 68 -30.80 22.77 6.29
C PRO A 68 -31.61 21.78 5.43
N SER A 69 -32.03 22.17 4.22
CA SER A 69 -32.80 21.26 3.36
C SER A 69 -31.98 20.02 2.98
N SER A 70 -32.65 18.89 2.70
CA SER A 70 -31.95 17.63 2.37
C SER A 70 -30.99 17.75 1.18
N PRO A 71 -31.31 18.46 0.08
CA PRO A 71 -30.35 18.71 -0.99
C PRO A 71 -29.10 19.47 -0.54
N GLU A 72 -29.26 20.42 0.40
CA GLU A 72 -28.14 21.20 0.95
C GLU A 72 -27.28 20.36 1.89
N ILE A 73 -27.88 19.46 2.67
CA ILE A 73 -27.13 18.49 3.51
C ILE A 73 -26.24 17.61 2.62
N ILE A 74 -26.79 17.03 1.55
CA ILE A 74 -26.03 16.16 0.65
C ILE A 74 -24.90 16.94 -0.05
N ARG A 75 -25.18 18.16 -0.50
CA ARG A 75 -24.14 19.02 -1.10
C ARG A 75 -23.02 19.35 -0.12
N ALA A 76 -23.37 19.67 1.13
CA ALA A 76 -22.37 19.95 2.15
C ALA A 76 -21.54 18.71 2.50
N MET A 77 -22.13 17.52 2.54
CA MET A 77 -21.40 16.26 2.73
C MET A 77 -20.46 15.92 1.57
N ASP A 78 -20.89 16.18 0.33
CA ASP A 78 -20.07 16.03 -0.87
C ASP A 78 -18.86 16.97 -0.81
N GLU A 79 -19.08 18.24 -0.46
CA GLU A 79 -18.00 19.23 -0.33
C GLU A 79 -17.02 18.91 0.82
N ILE A 80 -17.51 18.40 1.97
CA ILE A 80 -16.64 17.88 3.03
C ILE A 80 -15.77 16.74 2.49
N SER A 81 -16.37 15.80 1.76
CA SER A 81 -15.67 14.64 1.21
C SER A 81 -14.60 15.06 0.21
N ASP A 82 -14.93 15.96 -0.72
CA ASP A 82 -13.98 16.53 -1.68
C ASP A 82 -12.81 17.20 -0.96
N THR A 83 -13.11 18.04 0.03
CA THR A 83 -12.11 18.79 0.79
C THR A 83 -11.12 17.87 1.51
N VAL A 84 -11.62 16.82 2.17
CA VAL A 84 -10.79 15.84 2.88
C VAL A 84 -10.02 14.94 1.92
N CYS A 85 -10.68 14.39 0.89
CA CYS A 85 -10.07 13.50 -0.09
C CYS A 85 -8.97 14.20 -0.89
N SER A 86 -9.14 15.47 -1.25
CA SER A 86 -8.11 16.29 -1.90
C SER A 86 -6.78 16.27 -1.15
N VAL A 87 -6.81 16.33 0.18
CA VAL A 87 -5.60 16.27 1.03
C VAL A 87 -5.08 14.83 1.12
N ILE A 88 -5.96 13.86 1.38
CA ILE A 88 -5.59 12.44 1.53
C ILE A 88 -4.89 11.92 0.27
N ASP A 89 -5.50 12.11 -0.90
CA ASP A 89 -4.99 11.59 -2.16
C ASP A 89 -3.65 12.24 -2.53
N SER A 90 -3.54 13.56 -2.34
CA SER A 90 -2.30 14.30 -2.58
C SER A 90 -1.19 13.84 -1.65
N ALA A 91 -1.49 13.61 -0.37
CA ALA A 91 -0.52 13.15 0.61
C ALA A 91 -0.09 11.71 0.33
N GLU A 92 -1.02 10.81 0.03
CA GLU A 92 -0.76 9.40 -0.27
C GLU A 92 0.13 9.24 -1.51
N LEU A 93 -0.21 9.97 -2.58
CA LEU A 93 0.58 9.94 -3.81
C LEU A 93 1.98 10.50 -3.57
N CYS A 94 2.10 11.61 -2.84
CA CYS A 94 3.38 12.25 -2.55
C CYS A 94 4.32 11.32 -1.77
N ARG A 95 3.82 10.64 -0.72
CA ARG A 95 4.62 9.70 0.08
C ARG A 95 5.26 8.59 -0.74
N HIS A 96 4.56 8.12 -1.77
CA HIS A 96 4.97 6.97 -2.56
C HIS A 96 5.83 7.33 -3.79
N THR A 97 5.75 8.58 -4.26
CA THR A 97 6.30 8.95 -5.58
C THR A 97 7.31 10.09 -5.54
N HIS A 98 7.29 10.94 -4.52
CA HIS A 98 8.10 12.15 -4.53
C HIS A 98 9.57 11.85 -4.19
N PRO A 99 10.55 12.34 -4.97
CA PRO A 99 11.97 12.06 -4.74
C PRO A 99 12.56 12.82 -3.56
N ASP A 100 12.01 14.00 -3.25
CA ASP A 100 12.44 14.83 -2.12
C ASP A 100 11.80 14.35 -0.80
N ARG A 101 12.64 14.15 0.21
CA ARG A 101 12.26 13.68 1.54
C ARG A 101 11.46 14.71 2.33
N GLU A 102 11.70 16.01 2.15
CA GLU A 102 10.92 17.03 2.87
C GLU A 102 9.45 16.98 2.45
N PHE A 103 9.18 16.79 1.16
CA PHE A 103 7.82 16.58 0.64
C PHE A 103 7.18 15.29 1.20
N VAL A 104 7.93 14.18 1.24
CA VAL A 104 7.43 12.90 1.79
C VAL A 104 7.09 13.04 3.28
N ASP A 105 7.93 13.72 4.05
CA ASP A 105 7.75 13.90 5.50
C ASP A 105 6.54 14.82 5.80
N GLU A 106 6.42 15.94 5.09
CA GLU A 106 5.27 16.86 5.26
C GLU A 106 3.96 16.23 4.77
N ALA A 107 3.98 15.46 3.68
CA ALA A 107 2.83 14.67 3.23
C ALA A 107 2.44 13.59 4.24
N SER A 108 3.40 12.98 4.93
CA SER A 108 3.13 12.00 6.00
C SER A 108 2.44 12.66 7.19
N LYS A 109 2.92 13.82 7.64
CA LYS A 109 2.30 14.60 8.71
C LYS A 109 0.88 15.04 8.34
N ALA A 110 0.68 15.52 7.11
CA ALA A 110 -0.62 15.91 6.60
C ALA A 110 -1.60 14.73 6.57
N GLY A 111 -1.16 13.57 6.08
CA GLY A 111 -1.96 12.34 6.06
C GLY A 111 -2.41 11.90 7.45
N LEU A 112 -1.52 11.96 8.45
CA LEU A 112 -1.88 11.62 9.83
C LEU A 112 -2.93 12.59 10.38
N ARG A 113 -2.70 13.89 10.22
CA ARG A 113 -3.58 14.94 10.77
C ARG A 113 -4.97 14.94 10.12
N ILE A 114 -5.06 14.80 8.80
CA ILE A 114 -6.36 14.76 8.13
C ILE A 114 -7.12 13.47 8.46
N ASN A 115 -6.42 12.34 8.68
CA ASN A 115 -7.05 11.09 9.07
C ASN A 115 -7.62 11.14 10.51
N GLU A 116 -6.96 11.85 11.43
CA GLU A 116 -7.51 12.15 12.76
C GLU A 116 -8.79 12.97 12.65
N PHE A 117 -8.79 14.01 11.80
CA PHE A 117 -10.00 14.81 11.56
C PHE A 117 -11.12 14.01 10.87
N LEU A 118 -10.79 13.11 9.93
CA LEU A 118 -11.77 12.22 9.31
C LEU A 118 -12.44 11.29 10.34
N HIS A 119 -11.71 10.85 11.37
CA HIS A 119 -12.30 10.10 12.47
C HIS A 119 -13.32 10.93 13.26
N TYR A 120 -13.02 12.20 13.53
CA TYR A 120 -13.97 13.14 14.14
C TYR A 120 -15.24 13.31 13.28
N LEU A 121 -15.11 13.48 11.96
CA LEU A 121 -16.25 13.58 11.05
C LEU A 121 -17.11 12.30 11.10
N ASN A 122 -16.48 11.13 11.03
CA ASN A 122 -17.17 9.83 11.01
C ASN A 122 -17.87 9.46 12.34
N THR A 123 -17.58 10.18 13.42
CA THR A 123 -18.18 9.99 14.75
C THR A 123 -19.09 11.17 15.16
N ASN A 124 -19.30 12.15 14.26
CA ASN A 124 -20.08 13.33 14.54
C ASN A 124 -21.59 13.06 14.46
N HIS A 125 -22.27 13.18 15.61
CA HIS A 125 -23.70 12.89 15.71
C HIS A 125 -24.61 13.90 14.99
N SER A 126 -24.15 15.14 14.79
CA SER A 126 -24.90 16.14 14.02
C SER A 126 -24.96 15.77 12.54
N ILE A 127 -23.82 15.31 12.00
CA ILE A 127 -23.75 14.76 10.64
C ILE A 127 -24.70 13.57 10.50
N TYR A 128 -24.64 12.62 11.43
CA TYR A 128 -25.50 11.43 11.38
C TYR A 128 -26.98 11.75 11.34
N LYS A 129 -27.45 12.65 12.23
CA LYS A 129 -28.84 13.09 12.27
C LYS A 129 -29.28 13.76 10.97
N ALA A 130 -28.42 14.59 10.39
CA ALA A 130 -28.69 15.26 9.13
C ALA A 130 -28.75 14.29 7.95
N VAL A 131 -27.86 13.31 7.90
CA VAL A 131 -27.85 12.26 6.87
C VAL A 131 -29.12 11.39 6.94
N ILE A 132 -29.59 11.03 8.15
CA ILE A 132 -30.87 10.32 8.33
C ILE A 132 -32.02 11.15 7.76
N LYS A 133 -32.11 12.44 8.11
CA LYS A 133 -33.13 13.34 7.57
C LYS A 133 -33.10 13.32 6.04
N ALA A 134 -31.91 13.45 5.44
CA ALA A 134 -31.77 13.47 3.99
C ALA A 134 -32.18 12.14 3.34
N GLU A 135 -31.82 10.98 3.91
CA GLU A 135 -32.22 9.67 3.37
C GLU A 135 -33.74 9.47 3.34
N THR A 136 -34.44 9.99 4.35
CA THR A 136 -35.91 9.88 4.47
C THR A 136 -36.69 10.84 3.57
N ASP A 137 -36.01 11.80 2.94
CA ASP A 137 -36.64 12.82 2.11
C ASP A 137 -36.90 12.31 0.69
N SER A 138 -38.18 12.05 0.38
CA SER A 138 -38.62 11.58 -0.94
C SER A 138 -38.50 12.63 -2.05
N SER A 139 -38.17 13.88 -1.74
CA SER A 139 -37.96 14.95 -2.74
C SER A 139 -36.56 14.93 -3.38
N LEU A 140 -35.62 14.15 -2.83
CA LEU A 140 -34.29 14.01 -3.38
C LEU A 140 -34.28 13.26 -4.72
N THR A 141 -33.24 13.50 -5.51
CA THR A 141 -32.93 12.64 -6.65
C THR A 141 -32.56 11.24 -6.15
N HIS A 142 -32.79 10.23 -6.98
CA HIS A 142 -32.44 8.84 -6.65
C HIS A 142 -30.95 8.68 -6.31
N GLU A 143 -30.08 9.45 -6.96
CA GLU A 143 -28.64 9.50 -6.66
C GLU A 143 -28.38 10.09 -5.26
N ALA A 144 -28.94 11.26 -4.95
CA ALA A 144 -28.73 11.92 -3.67
C ALA A 144 -29.29 11.07 -2.50
N GLN A 145 -30.43 10.42 -2.70
CA GLN A 145 -30.99 9.50 -1.71
C GLN A 145 -30.08 8.28 -1.50
N ARG A 146 -29.50 7.72 -2.57
CA ARG A 146 -28.54 6.63 -2.48
C ARG A 146 -27.24 7.06 -1.79
N ALA A 147 -26.76 8.26 -2.06
CA ALA A 147 -25.60 8.84 -1.39
C ALA A 147 -25.86 8.98 0.12
N ALA A 148 -27.02 9.54 0.50
CA ALA A 148 -27.44 9.64 1.91
C ALA A 148 -27.43 8.28 2.61
N ARG A 149 -28.01 7.26 1.96
CA ARG A 149 -28.03 5.89 2.47
C ARG A 149 -26.64 5.32 2.69
N PHE A 150 -25.73 5.50 1.73
CA PHE A 150 -24.35 5.01 1.89
C PHE A 150 -23.60 5.75 2.99
N LEU A 151 -23.74 7.08 3.07
CA LEU A 151 -23.18 7.87 4.17
C LEU A 151 -23.67 7.36 5.53
N ARG A 152 -24.97 7.12 5.70
CA ARG A 152 -25.53 6.56 6.94
C ARG A 152 -24.90 5.20 7.25
N MET A 153 -24.86 4.30 6.26
CA MET A 153 -24.29 2.96 6.43
C MET A 153 -22.81 3.01 6.82
N ASP A 154 -22.03 3.95 6.29
CA ASP A 154 -20.61 4.05 6.59
C ASP A 154 -20.37 4.65 7.99
N LEU A 155 -21.17 5.63 8.42
CA LEU A 155 -21.17 6.11 9.81
C LEU A 155 -21.53 5.00 10.81
N GLU A 156 -22.52 4.18 10.47
CA GLU A 156 -22.92 3.04 11.29
C GLU A 156 -21.85 1.96 11.36
N LYS A 157 -21.24 1.59 10.22
CA LYS A 157 -20.06 0.71 10.21
C LYS A 157 -18.91 1.31 11.00
N GLY A 158 -18.80 2.64 11.04
CA GLY A 158 -17.86 3.39 11.86
C GLY A 158 -18.08 3.21 13.37
N GLY A 159 -19.27 2.79 13.78
CA GLY A 159 -19.63 2.59 15.18
C GLY A 159 -20.28 3.81 15.83
N ILE A 160 -20.86 4.73 15.04
CA ILE A 160 -21.49 5.95 15.59
C ILE A 160 -22.66 5.68 16.56
N HIS A 161 -23.25 4.48 16.49
CA HIS A 161 -24.33 4.04 17.36
C HIS A 161 -23.83 3.34 18.64
N LEU A 162 -22.53 3.08 18.75
CA LEU A 162 -21.93 2.42 19.91
C LEU A 162 -21.77 3.41 21.06
N CYS A 163 -21.85 2.91 22.29
CA CYS A 163 -21.47 3.69 23.46
C CYS A 163 -19.95 3.95 23.45
N PRO A 164 -19.46 5.01 24.13
CA PRO A 164 -18.04 5.37 24.14
C PRO A 164 -17.11 4.19 24.47
N GLU A 165 -17.48 3.37 25.45
CA GLU A 165 -16.66 2.23 25.87
C GLU A 165 -16.50 1.17 24.78
N LYS A 166 -17.58 0.89 24.03
CA LYS A 166 -17.54 -0.05 22.88
C LYS A 166 -16.80 0.55 21.70
N LEU A 167 -16.96 1.85 21.46
CA LEU A 167 -16.26 2.55 20.38
C LEU A 167 -14.75 2.58 20.63
N ASP A 168 -14.33 2.91 21.85
CA ASP A 168 -12.92 2.89 22.26
C ASP A 168 -12.33 1.49 22.09
N ARG A 169 -13.04 0.45 22.56
CA ARG A 169 -12.60 -0.94 22.38
C ARG A 169 -12.49 -1.33 20.89
N ALA A 170 -13.45 -0.92 20.06
CA ALA A 170 -13.39 -1.17 18.63
C ALA A 170 -12.18 -0.46 17.98
N ASN A 171 -11.88 0.77 18.39
CA ASN A 171 -10.72 1.53 17.90
C ASN A 171 -9.40 0.85 18.29
N GLU A 172 -9.25 0.41 19.54
CA GLU A 172 -8.08 -0.37 20.00
C GLU A 172 -7.87 -1.62 19.15
N LEU A 173 -8.93 -2.44 19.00
CA LEU A 173 -8.90 -3.66 18.19
C LEU A 173 -8.55 -3.37 16.72
N SER A 174 -9.00 -2.25 16.17
CA SER A 174 -8.66 -1.83 14.81
C SER A 174 -7.16 -1.53 14.67
N ILE A 175 -6.58 -0.84 15.65
CA ILE A 175 -5.15 -0.55 15.71
C ILE A 175 -4.35 -1.86 15.81
N ASP A 176 -4.77 -2.77 16.68
CA ASP A 176 -4.15 -4.09 16.84
C ASP A 176 -4.18 -4.89 15.54
N ILE A 177 -5.31 -4.90 14.82
CA ILE A 177 -5.44 -5.56 13.51
C ILE A 177 -4.44 -4.95 12.50
N ILE A 178 -4.29 -3.63 12.47
CA ILE A 178 -3.33 -2.97 11.57
C ILE A 178 -1.90 -3.37 11.94
N GLN A 179 -1.58 -3.40 13.23
CA GLN A 179 -0.24 -3.76 13.71
C GLN A 179 0.10 -5.23 13.41
N LEU A 180 -0.84 -6.15 13.65
CA LEU A 180 -0.70 -7.57 13.30
C LEU A 180 -0.54 -7.76 11.78
N CYS A 181 -1.28 -7.01 10.96
CA CYS A 181 -1.10 -7.03 9.50
C CYS A 181 0.31 -6.56 9.09
N ARG A 182 0.85 -5.52 9.76
CA ARG A 182 2.22 -5.06 9.51
C ARG A 182 3.25 -6.11 9.89
N GLU A 183 3.13 -6.68 11.09
CA GLU A 183 4.01 -7.74 11.58
C GLU A 183 4.01 -8.95 10.64
N TYR A 184 2.83 -9.39 10.19
CA TYR A 184 2.69 -10.49 9.22
C TYR A 184 3.51 -10.25 7.95
N ASN A 185 3.43 -9.03 7.39
CA ASN A 185 4.17 -8.64 6.18
C ASN A 185 5.67 -8.50 6.45
N THR A 186 6.06 -7.92 7.59
CA THR A 186 7.47 -7.81 7.99
C THR A 186 8.10 -9.19 8.09
N ASN A 187 7.44 -10.14 8.75
CA ASN A 187 7.95 -11.50 8.90
C ASN A 187 8.24 -12.18 7.55
N ILE A 188 7.36 -11.98 6.55
CA ILE A 188 7.55 -12.52 5.19
C ILE A 188 8.83 -11.98 4.54
N ILE A 189 9.14 -10.70 4.77
CA ILE A 189 10.32 -10.04 4.21
C ILE A 189 11.58 -10.46 4.97
N THR A 190 11.52 -10.58 6.30
CA THR A 190 12.69 -10.82 7.14
C THR A 190 13.09 -12.28 7.24
N ASP A 191 12.13 -13.21 7.17
CA ASP A 191 12.37 -14.65 7.16
C ASP A 191 11.71 -15.31 5.94
N PRO A 192 12.31 -15.12 4.74
CA PRO A 192 11.82 -15.79 3.54
C PRO A 192 12.12 -17.30 3.55
N GLY A 193 12.83 -17.82 4.56
CA GLY A 193 13.34 -19.18 4.63
C GLY A 193 14.42 -19.52 3.60
N HIS A 194 14.98 -20.72 3.72
CA HIS A 194 15.98 -21.23 2.78
C HIS A 194 16.05 -22.75 2.75
N VAL A 195 16.59 -23.30 1.67
CA VAL A 195 16.88 -24.72 1.50
C VAL A 195 18.33 -24.93 1.09
N ASP A 196 19.01 -25.83 1.79
CA ASP A 196 20.40 -26.20 1.53
C ASP A 196 20.47 -27.47 0.65
N ILE A 197 21.09 -27.35 -0.52
CA ILE A 197 21.14 -28.39 -1.53
C ILE A 197 22.56 -28.93 -1.68
N PHE A 198 22.68 -30.24 -1.48
CA PHE A 198 23.91 -31.02 -1.71
C PHE A 198 23.63 -32.27 -2.57
N PRO A 199 24.58 -32.68 -3.43
CA PRO A 199 25.79 -31.95 -3.82
C PRO A 199 25.47 -30.74 -4.72
N ALA A 200 26.44 -29.82 -4.88
CA ALA A 200 26.33 -28.65 -5.77
C ALA A 200 25.94 -28.98 -7.22
N SER A 201 26.16 -30.21 -7.70
CA SER A 201 25.78 -30.67 -9.04
C SER A 201 24.26 -30.73 -9.27
N LYS A 202 23.44 -30.74 -8.20
CA LYS A 202 21.97 -30.68 -8.32
C LYS A 202 21.44 -29.32 -8.80
N ILE A 203 22.26 -28.27 -8.73
CA ILE A 203 21.89 -26.93 -9.22
C ILE A 203 22.62 -26.65 -10.55
N PRO A 204 21.88 -26.41 -11.64
CA PRO A 204 22.46 -26.06 -12.93
C PRO A 204 23.33 -24.79 -12.85
N LYS A 205 24.47 -24.78 -13.57
CA LYS A 205 25.40 -23.63 -13.61
C LYS A 205 24.73 -22.30 -13.93
N ARG A 206 23.73 -22.31 -14.82
CA ARG A 206 22.95 -21.12 -15.19
C ARG A 206 22.21 -20.47 -14.01
N MET A 207 21.98 -21.19 -12.91
CA MET A 207 21.26 -20.67 -11.74
C MET A 207 22.19 -20.31 -10.57
N HIS A 208 23.51 -20.44 -10.74
CA HIS A 208 24.48 -20.17 -9.67
C HIS A 208 24.49 -18.71 -9.19
N HIS A 209 23.97 -17.77 -9.99
CA HIS A 209 23.86 -16.36 -9.61
C HIS A 209 22.65 -16.06 -8.70
N PHE A 210 21.74 -17.01 -8.53
CA PHE A 210 20.57 -16.88 -7.66
C PHE A 210 20.71 -17.66 -6.34
N VAL A 211 21.89 -18.24 -6.07
CA VAL A 211 22.13 -19.09 -4.89
C VAL A 211 23.42 -18.69 -4.20
N SER A 212 23.48 -18.96 -2.90
CA SER A 212 24.69 -18.74 -2.10
C SER A 212 25.46 -20.05 -1.91
N PRO A 213 26.79 -20.09 -2.12
CA PRO A 213 27.58 -21.31 -1.89
C PRO A 213 27.66 -21.62 -0.39
N ILE A 214 27.52 -22.91 -0.05
CA ILE A 214 27.65 -23.43 1.32
C ILE A 214 28.55 -24.66 1.34
N TYR A 215 29.12 -24.98 2.51
CA TYR A 215 30.00 -26.12 2.67
C TYR A 215 29.63 -26.91 3.92
N ARG A 216 29.61 -28.24 3.82
CA ARG A 216 29.42 -29.12 4.98
C ARG A 216 30.58 -30.11 5.09
N ASN A 217 30.93 -30.47 6.32
CA ASN A 217 31.91 -31.53 6.58
C ASN A 217 31.23 -32.89 6.39
N ILE A 218 31.90 -33.83 5.71
CA ILE A 218 31.41 -35.20 5.57
C ILE A 218 31.92 -36.03 6.76
N PRO A 219 31.06 -36.51 7.69
CA PRO A 219 31.50 -37.40 8.76
C PRO A 219 31.88 -38.76 8.17
N GLY A 220 33.09 -39.24 8.45
CA GLY A 220 33.56 -40.58 8.03
C GLY A 220 34.68 -40.60 6.98
N ALA A 221 35.15 -39.44 6.51
CA ALA A 221 36.30 -39.36 5.60
C ALA A 221 37.63 -39.21 6.37
N SER A 222 38.00 -40.22 7.15
CA SER A 222 39.34 -40.39 7.76
C SER A 222 39.50 -41.89 8.03
N LYS A 223 40.52 -42.66 7.62
CA LYS A 223 41.86 -42.45 7.06
C LYS A 223 42.26 -43.77 6.38
N GLU A 224 42.71 -43.73 5.13
CA GLU A 224 43.68 -44.71 4.60
C GLU A 224 44.71 -43.95 3.75
N SER A 225 45.46 -43.03 4.36
CA SER A 225 46.82 -42.67 3.97
C SER A 225 47.37 -41.54 4.83
N LEU A 226 48.67 -41.63 5.05
CA LEU A 226 49.50 -40.78 5.88
C LEU A 226 49.58 -39.36 5.29
N GLY A 227 49.28 -38.32 6.09
CA GLY A 227 49.85 -36.98 5.88
C GLY A 227 48.98 -35.90 5.23
N SER A 228 47.77 -35.63 5.73
CA SER A 228 47.15 -34.30 5.78
C SER A 228 45.76 -34.46 6.41
N SER A 229 45.45 -33.73 7.47
CA SER A 229 44.09 -33.69 8.03
C SER A 229 43.22 -32.74 7.22
N ASP A 230 43.09 -32.97 5.90
CA ASP A 230 42.16 -32.22 5.07
C ASP A 230 40.75 -32.78 5.27
N ASN A 231 39.99 -32.15 6.16
CA ASN A 231 38.55 -32.38 6.25
C ASN A 231 37.92 -32.16 4.86
N ILE A 232 37.46 -33.22 4.19
CA ILE A 232 36.78 -33.11 2.90
C ILE A 232 35.49 -32.31 3.09
N LYS A 233 35.46 -31.09 2.56
CA LYS A 233 34.29 -30.21 2.56
C LYS A 233 33.48 -30.44 1.29
N GLU A 234 32.24 -30.89 1.44
CA GLU A 234 31.30 -30.97 0.31
C GLU A 234 30.74 -29.59 0.02
N LYS A 235 30.82 -29.15 -1.24
CA LYS A 235 30.17 -27.91 -1.70
C LYS A 235 28.70 -28.15 -2.01
N GLY A 236 27.85 -27.24 -1.55
CA GLY A 236 26.43 -27.16 -1.87
C GLY A 236 26.00 -25.72 -2.18
N PHE A 237 24.69 -25.54 -2.34
CA PHE A 237 24.07 -24.24 -2.59
C PHE A 237 22.86 -24.03 -1.70
N ARG A 238 22.73 -22.82 -1.16
CA ARG A 238 21.56 -22.33 -0.43
C ARG A 238 20.65 -21.56 -1.39
N ILE A 239 19.39 -21.97 -1.43
CA ILE A 239 18.31 -21.31 -2.17
C ILE A 239 17.44 -20.56 -1.16
N ALA A 240 17.30 -19.24 -1.32
CA ALA A 240 16.31 -18.47 -0.57
C ALA A 240 14.91 -18.79 -1.11
N THR A 241 13.92 -18.87 -0.22
CA THR A 241 12.54 -19.23 -0.60
C THR A 241 11.60 -18.03 -0.75
N GLU A 242 12.14 -16.83 -0.95
CA GLU A 242 11.36 -15.64 -1.29
C GLU A 242 10.53 -15.84 -2.58
N PRO A 243 9.35 -15.22 -2.72
CA PRO A 243 8.41 -15.53 -3.81
C PRO A 243 8.99 -15.38 -5.23
N SER A 244 9.74 -14.30 -5.48
CA SER A 244 10.38 -14.00 -6.77
C SER A 244 11.39 -15.09 -7.18
N THR A 245 12.19 -15.54 -6.22
CA THR A 245 13.26 -16.52 -6.43
C THR A 245 12.70 -17.94 -6.49
N LEU A 246 11.75 -18.28 -5.60
CA LEU A 246 11.12 -19.60 -5.52
C LEU A 246 10.43 -19.97 -6.83
N GLN A 247 9.66 -19.06 -7.44
CA GLN A 247 8.95 -19.34 -8.69
C GLN A 247 9.91 -19.75 -9.82
N GLY A 248 11.04 -19.04 -9.96
CA GLY A 248 12.06 -19.37 -10.95
C GLY A 248 12.68 -20.76 -10.72
N PHE A 249 12.96 -21.12 -9.47
CA PHE A 249 13.46 -22.45 -9.13
C PHE A 249 12.45 -23.57 -9.40
N LEU A 250 11.16 -23.35 -9.09
CA LEU A 250 10.12 -24.33 -9.35
C LEU A 250 9.89 -24.57 -10.85
N GLN A 251 10.10 -23.56 -11.71
CA GLN A 251 9.92 -23.69 -13.15
C GLN A 251 11.17 -24.22 -13.88
N CYS A 252 12.37 -23.84 -13.43
CA CYS A 252 13.59 -24.03 -14.22
C CYS A 252 14.55 -25.12 -13.72
N LEU A 253 14.34 -25.64 -12.50
CA LEU A 253 15.18 -26.73 -11.97
C LEU A 253 14.76 -28.08 -12.54
N PRO A 254 15.70 -28.89 -13.08
CA PRO A 254 15.39 -30.22 -13.58
C PRO A 254 15.14 -31.24 -12.45
N ASP A 255 15.84 -31.12 -11.31
CA ASP A 255 15.75 -32.06 -10.19
C ASP A 255 14.42 -31.91 -9.43
N ALA A 256 13.57 -32.94 -9.48
CA ALA A 256 12.26 -32.94 -8.83
C ALA A 256 12.34 -32.93 -7.29
N GLY A 257 13.39 -33.52 -6.72
CA GLY A 257 13.60 -33.51 -5.27
C GLY A 257 13.91 -32.12 -4.75
N VAL A 258 14.77 -31.38 -5.45
CA VAL A 258 15.08 -29.98 -5.13
C VAL A 258 13.83 -29.10 -5.24
N ARG A 259 13.04 -29.25 -6.31
CA ARG A 259 11.77 -28.52 -6.45
C ARG A 259 10.81 -28.79 -5.30
N LYS A 260 10.65 -30.07 -4.91
CA LYS A 260 9.78 -30.45 -3.78
C LYS A 260 10.25 -29.80 -2.48
N MET A 261 11.55 -29.86 -2.19
CA MET A 261 12.12 -29.25 -0.98
C MET A 261 11.91 -27.74 -0.95
N ALA A 262 12.20 -27.04 -2.06
CA ALA A 262 11.98 -25.60 -2.18
C ALA A 262 10.50 -25.23 -2.02
N TYR A 263 9.58 -25.98 -2.65
CA TYR A 263 8.14 -25.75 -2.52
C TYR A 263 7.66 -25.90 -1.07
N VAL A 264 8.01 -27.01 -0.41
CA VAL A 264 7.58 -27.26 0.97
C VAL A 264 8.11 -26.17 1.89
N GLN A 265 9.41 -25.87 1.80
CA GLN A 265 10.01 -24.86 2.67
C GLN A 265 9.40 -23.47 2.45
N GLY A 266 9.29 -23.03 1.19
CA GLY A 266 8.76 -21.70 0.87
C GLY A 266 7.28 -21.49 1.18
N ASN A 267 6.52 -22.57 1.37
CA ASN A 267 5.12 -22.49 1.82
C ASN A 267 4.95 -22.81 3.32
N SER A 268 6.04 -23.06 4.05
CA SER A 268 6.00 -23.37 5.50
C SER A 268 6.60 -22.26 6.38
N VAL A 269 7.15 -21.20 5.77
CA VAL A 269 7.83 -20.09 6.44
C VAL A 269 7.18 -18.75 6.07
N PRO A 270 7.25 -17.74 6.94
CA PRO A 270 7.80 -17.77 8.30
C PRO A 270 6.84 -18.43 9.30
N HIS A 271 7.37 -19.28 10.20
CA HIS A 271 6.56 -19.96 11.22
C HIS A 271 5.95 -18.98 12.24
N ALA A 272 6.61 -17.85 12.47
CA ALA A 272 6.11 -16.78 13.35
C ALA A 272 4.71 -16.29 12.94
N ASN A 273 4.38 -16.36 11.65
CA ASN A 273 3.07 -15.93 11.16
C ASN A 273 1.91 -16.82 11.59
N LEU A 274 2.15 -18.05 12.07
CA LEU A 274 1.09 -18.88 12.63
C LEU A 274 0.47 -18.21 13.86
N GLU A 275 1.30 -17.74 14.79
CA GLU A 275 0.82 -17.03 15.99
C GLU A 275 0.16 -15.69 15.64
N VAL A 276 0.73 -14.96 14.67
CA VAL A 276 0.14 -13.70 14.19
C VAL A 276 -1.25 -13.94 13.58
N LEU A 277 -1.43 -15.01 12.81
CA LEU A 277 -2.72 -15.37 12.23
C LEU A 277 -3.75 -15.76 13.29
N ASP A 278 -3.36 -16.55 14.29
CA ASP A 278 -4.25 -16.91 15.41
C ASP A 278 -4.74 -15.66 16.15
N LYS A 279 -3.81 -14.72 16.45
CA LYS A 279 -4.15 -13.42 17.04
C LYS A 279 -5.07 -12.62 16.11
N LEU A 280 -4.75 -12.53 14.82
CA LEU A 280 -5.55 -11.77 13.85
C LEU A 280 -6.98 -12.30 13.74
N ILE A 281 -7.16 -13.63 13.76
CA ILE A 281 -8.48 -14.27 13.76
C ILE A 281 -9.25 -13.91 15.04
N ALA A 282 -8.62 -14.05 16.21
CA ALA A 282 -9.23 -13.73 17.50
C ALA A 282 -9.62 -12.24 17.61
N THR A 283 -8.71 -11.33 17.28
CA THR A 283 -8.93 -9.88 17.32
C THR A 283 -10.03 -9.46 16.34
N ARG A 284 -10.07 -10.02 15.12
CA ARG A 284 -11.15 -9.75 14.15
C ARG A 284 -12.50 -10.28 14.62
N HIS A 285 -12.51 -11.44 15.28
CA HIS A 285 -13.73 -12.00 15.85
C HIS A 285 -14.28 -11.09 16.95
N GLU A 286 -13.43 -10.66 17.89
CA GLU A 286 -13.81 -9.73 18.95
C GLU A 286 -14.28 -8.39 18.36
N PHE A 287 -13.55 -7.85 17.38
CA PHE A 287 -13.92 -6.60 16.69
C PHE A 287 -15.32 -6.69 16.07
N ALA A 288 -15.65 -7.83 15.45
CA ALA A 288 -16.99 -8.07 14.92
C ALA A 288 -18.04 -8.13 16.04
N GLN A 289 -17.76 -8.81 17.16
CA GLN A 289 -18.68 -8.90 18.30
C GLN A 289 -18.95 -7.55 18.96
N VAL A 290 -17.93 -6.72 19.16
CA VAL A 290 -18.08 -5.37 19.75
C VAL A 290 -18.97 -4.49 18.86
N ARG A 291 -18.87 -4.66 17.54
CA ARG A 291 -19.64 -3.90 16.55
C ARG A 291 -21.02 -4.46 16.24
N MET A 292 -21.27 -5.74 16.53
CA MET A 292 -22.59 -6.34 16.44
C MET A 292 -23.38 -6.03 17.71
N VAL A 293 -24.14 -4.93 17.69
CA VAL A 293 -25.32 -4.80 18.56
C VAL A 293 -26.49 -5.42 17.81
N ASP A 294 -27.18 -6.35 18.47
CA ASP A 294 -28.36 -7.04 17.98
C ASP A 294 -29.34 -6.08 17.31
N VAL A 295 -29.81 -6.44 16.12
CA VAL A 295 -30.89 -5.77 15.36
C VAL A 295 -32.25 -5.94 16.07
N HIS A 296 -32.24 -6.19 17.38
CA HIS A 296 -33.42 -6.48 18.19
C HIS A 296 -33.67 -5.46 19.31
N ASP A 297 -32.83 -4.43 19.47
CA ASP A 297 -33.02 -3.36 20.48
C ASP A 297 -33.17 -1.94 19.86
N ILE A 298 -33.77 -1.84 18.67
CA ILE A 298 -34.28 -0.56 18.11
C ILE A 298 -35.76 -0.71 17.73
#